data_AF-A0A432K9Y3-F1
#
_entry.id   AF-A0A432K9Y3-F1
#
_cell.length_a   1.000
_cell.length_b   1.000
_cell.length_c   1.000
_cell.angle_alpha   90.00
_cell.angle_beta   90.00
_cell.angle_gamma   90.00
#
_symmetry.space_group_name_H-M   'P 1'
#
loop_
_entity.id
_entity.type
_entity.pdbx_description
1 polymer ?
#
loop_
_entity_poly.entity_id
_entity_poly.type
_entity_poly.pdbx_seq_one_letter_code
_entity_poly.pdbx_strand_id
1 'polypeptide(L)'
;MTQIDTGLNIKASHTTFGKFFNEWLERYVSKRVRGSTMDGYRQRAKHIVDGLGDVSIVDLRPDHLIEYYDSKLSNLSASTVTKHHHLIVDCLSDAVKWNLVTRNVGIAVEPPRAPKKEMRALSVSETHRFLDTCTTEPWRTILHTLIWTGIRRSELLGLQWNDLDLDMALMTIRRSLVRLQNGTYVTDEPKTSSGA
;
A
#
# COMPACT_ATOMS: atom_id res chain seq x y z
N MET A 1 19.08 38.41 -21.05
CA MET A 1 17.92 37.57 -21.44
C MET A 1 17.11 37.31 -20.19
N THR A 2 15.99 38.01 -20.09
CA THR A 2 15.14 38.17 -18.91
C THR A 2 14.39 36.86 -18.65
N GLN A 3 14.65 36.23 -17.49
CA GLN A 3 13.88 35.06 -17.04
C GLN A 3 12.46 35.51 -16.72
N ILE A 4 11.51 34.85 -17.38
CA ILE A 4 10.08 35.06 -17.19
C ILE A 4 9.72 34.53 -15.80
N ASP A 5 9.16 35.43 -15.01
CA ASP A 5 8.57 35.24 -13.70
C ASP A 5 7.34 34.31 -13.83
N THR A 6 7.58 33.00 -13.97
CA THR A 6 6.52 32.01 -13.78
C THR A 6 6.15 32.10 -12.30
N GLY A 7 4.92 32.51 -12.00
CA GLY A 7 4.37 32.70 -10.64
C GLY A 7 4.34 31.45 -9.76
N LEU A 8 5.47 30.75 -9.67
CA LEU A 8 5.78 29.72 -8.71
C LEU A 8 5.69 30.36 -7.34
N ASN A 9 4.85 29.76 -6.52
CA ASN A 9 4.62 30.19 -5.15
C ASN A 9 5.98 30.30 -4.43
N ILE A 10 6.39 31.52 -4.03
CA ILE A 10 7.67 31.79 -3.35
C ILE A 10 7.83 30.92 -2.08
N LYS A 11 6.72 30.41 -1.51
CA LYS A 11 6.78 29.46 -0.38
C LYS A 11 7.24 28.05 -0.77
N ALA A 12 7.09 27.64 -2.03
CA ALA A 12 7.49 26.32 -2.50
C ALA A 12 9.01 26.17 -2.56
N SER A 13 9.76 27.23 -2.89
CA SER A 13 11.24 27.20 -2.95
C SER A 13 11.88 26.94 -1.58
N HIS A 14 11.21 27.29 -0.49
CA HIS A 14 11.67 27.07 0.89
C HIS A 14 11.08 25.81 1.55
N THR A 15 10.27 25.02 0.83
CA THR A 15 9.65 23.82 1.36
C THR A 15 10.42 22.58 0.92
N THR A 16 10.94 21.82 1.88
CA THR A 16 11.57 20.53 1.58
C THR A 16 10.54 19.50 1.13
N PHE A 17 10.96 18.55 0.28
CA PHE A 17 10.11 17.47 -0.18
C PHE A 17 9.55 16.68 1.00
N GLY A 18 10.36 16.39 2.03
CA GLY A 18 9.91 15.64 3.20
C GLY A 18 8.80 16.34 3.98
N LYS A 19 8.90 17.67 4.14
CA LYS A 19 7.85 18.47 4.79
C LYS A 19 6.56 18.42 3.97
N PHE A 20 6.65 18.72 2.67
CA PHE A 20 5.49 18.69 1.79
C PHE A 20 4.84 17.29 1.74
N PHE A 21 5.65 16.25 1.59
CA PHE A 21 5.21 14.86 1.47
C PHE A 21 4.42 14.41 2.70
N ASN A 22 4.92 14.72 3.90
CA ASN A 22 4.21 14.41 5.15
C ASN A 22 2.91 15.22 5.28
N GLU A 23 2.91 16.52 4.97
CA GLU A 23 1.70 17.34 4.99
C GLU A 23 0.66 16.84 3.98
N TRP A 24 1.08 16.48 2.76
CA TRP A 24 0.25 15.90 1.72
C TRP A 24 -0.37 14.57 2.18
N LEU A 25 0.43 13.67 2.75
CA LEU A 25 -0.07 12.41 3.31
C LEU A 25 -1.13 12.63 4.39
N GLU A 26 -0.83 13.45 5.40
CA GLU A 26 -1.69 13.59 6.57
C GLU A 26 -2.92 14.46 6.32
N ARG A 27 -2.84 15.47 5.45
CA ARG A 27 -3.96 16.41 5.23
C ARG A 27 -4.85 16.02 4.06
N TYR A 28 -4.28 15.38 3.02
CA TYR A 28 -4.98 15.10 1.77
C TYR A 28 -5.25 13.61 1.58
N VAL A 29 -4.22 12.76 1.67
CA VAL A 29 -4.36 11.31 1.38
C VAL A 29 -5.15 10.59 2.47
N SER A 30 -4.93 10.94 3.74
CA SER A 30 -5.60 10.33 4.90
C SER A 30 -7.13 10.34 4.82
N LYS A 31 -7.72 11.31 4.12
CA LYS A 31 -9.18 11.45 3.94
C LYS A 31 -9.75 10.60 2.79
N ARG A 32 -8.88 10.02 1.97
CA ARG A 32 -9.23 9.33 0.71
C ARG A 32 -8.97 7.83 0.76
N VAL A 33 -8.20 7.36 1.74
CA VAL A 33 -7.80 5.97 1.83
C VAL A 33 -8.18 5.37 3.17
N ARG A 34 -8.36 4.05 3.18
CA ARG A 34 -8.67 3.30 4.40
C ARG A 34 -7.48 3.32 5.37
N GLY A 35 -7.74 3.21 6.67
CA GLY A 35 -6.71 3.31 7.72
C GLY A 35 -5.50 2.39 7.51
N SER A 36 -5.72 1.14 7.10
CA SER A 36 -4.62 0.20 6.80
C SER A 36 -3.77 0.58 5.60
N THR A 37 -4.37 1.25 4.60
CA THR A 37 -3.64 1.78 3.46
C THR A 37 -2.77 2.96 3.90
N MET A 38 -3.32 3.83 4.74
CA MET A 38 -2.59 4.96 5.33
C MET A 38 -1.41 4.47 6.19
N ASP A 39 -1.59 3.43 7.00
CA ASP A 39 -0.50 2.83 7.78
C ASP A 39 0.63 2.33 6.87
N GLY A 40 0.28 1.68 5.76
CA GLY A 40 1.24 1.28 4.75
C GLY A 40 1.96 2.46 4.10
N TYR A 41 1.27 3.57 3.82
CA TYR A 41 1.88 4.79 3.30
C TYR A 41 2.81 5.44 4.32
N ARG A 42 2.43 5.52 5.60
CA ARG A 42 3.29 6.05 6.67
C ARG A 42 4.57 5.23 6.84
N GLN A 43 4.52 3.91 6.69
CA GLN A 43 5.75 3.09 6.70
C GLN A 43 6.68 3.44 5.54
N ARG A 44 6.14 3.55 4.32
CA ARG A 44 6.92 3.95 3.14
C ARG A 44 7.47 5.37 3.28
N ALA A 45 6.67 6.28 3.83
CA ALA A 45 7.04 7.67 4.07
C ALA A 45 8.31 7.81 4.91
N LYS A 46 8.46 6.99 5.96
CA LYS A 46 9.70 6.99 6.78
C LYS A 46 10.94 6.79 5.91
N HIS A 47 10.92 5.80 5.01
CA HIS A 47 12.05 5.53 4.12
C HIS A 47 12.23 6.60 3.04
N ILE A 48 11.14 7.17 2.52
CA ILE A 48 11.19 8.19 1.47
C ILE A 48 11.75 9.51 2.04
N VAL A 49 11.24 9.94 3.19
CA VAL A 49 11.68 11.16 3.86
C VAL A 49 13.13 11.03 4.35
N ASP A 50 13.54 9.86 4.83
CA ASP A 50 14.94 9.58 5.21
C ASP A 50 15.93 9.76 4.04
N GLY A 51 15.52 9.46 2.80
CA GLY A 51 16.41 9.56 1.63
C GLY A 51 16.27 10.83 0.79
N LEU A 52 15.08 11.44 0.75
CA LEU A 52 14.76 12.57 -0.14
C LEU A 52 14.24 13.78 0.63
N GLY A 53 14.08 13.68 1.95
CA GLY A 53 13.29 14.61 2.74
C GLY A 53 13.87 16.02 2.83
N ASP A 54 15.20 16.14 2.77
CA ASP A 54 15.91 17.42 2.91
C ASP A 54 16.05 18.19 1.59
N VAL A 55 15.83 17.52 0.45
CA VAL A 55 15.88 18.15 -0.86
C VAL A 55 14.69 19.10 -1.01
N SER A 56 14.93 20.32 -1.50
CA SER A 56 13.83 21.24 -1.82
C SER A 56 12.90 20.61 -2.88
N ILE A 57 11.59 20.76 -2.72
CA ILE A 57 10.63 20.15 -3.66
C ILE A 57 10.82 20.66 -5.09
N VAL A 58 11.25 21.93 -5.26
CA VAL A 58 11.52 22.53 -6.57
C VAL A 58 12.85 22.09 -7.18
N ASP A 59 13.80 21.67 -6.34
CA ASP A 59 15.14 21.22 -6.75
C ASP A 59 15.23 19.69 -6.87
N LEU A 60 14.13 18.98 -6.64
CA LEU A 60 14.09 17.54 -6.81
C LEU A 60 14.32 17.19 -8.29
N ARG A 61 15.23 16.24 -8.56
CA ARG A 61 15.66 15.87 -9.91
C ARG A 61 15.58 14.35 -10.10
N PRO A 62 15.55 13.87 -11.36
CA PRO A 62 15.59 12.44 -11.65
C PRO A 62 16.76 11.70 -10.99
N ASP A 63 17.96 12.29 -10.93
CA ASP A 63 19.15 11.66 -10.35
C ASP A 63 19.01 11.42 -8.84
N HIS A 64 18.41 12.35 -8.08
CA HIS A 64 18.10 12.11 -6.66
C HIS A 64 17.19 10.88 -6.47
N LEU A 65 16.22 10.67 -7.38
CA LEU A 65 15.34 9.50 -7.31
C LEU A 65 16.08 8.20 -7.66
N ILE A 66 16.98 8.23 -8.64
CA ILE A 66 17.82 7.09 -9.03
C ILE A 66 18.72 6.68 -7.88
N GLU A 67 19.46 7.64 -7.30
CA GLU A 67 20.33 7.40 -6.13
C GLU A 67 19.53 6.85 -4.94
N TYR A 68 18.34 7.40 -4.70
CA TYR A 68 17.43 6.90 -3.69
C TYR A 68 17.04 5.43 -3.96
N TYR A 69 16.63 5.08 -5.17
CA TYR A 69 16.25 3.70 -5.52
C TYR A 69 17.42 2.73 -5.37
N ASP A 70 18.60 3.10 -5.87
CA ASP A 70 19.82 2.28 -5.75
C ASP A 70 20.18 2.02 -4.28
N SER A 71 20.11 3.06 -3.44
CA SER A 71 20.38 2.92 -2.01
C SER A 71 19.40 1.96 -1.33
N LYS A 72 18.11 2.01 -1.68
CA LYS A 72 17.07 1.16 -1.06
C LYS A 72 17.03 -0.25 -1.64
N LEU A 73 17.54 -0.49 -2.85
CA LEU A 73 17.69 -1.85 -3.39
C LEU A 73 18.72 -2.68 -2.64
N SER A 74 19.62 -2.07 -1.86
CA SER A 74 20.59 -2.78 -1.01
C SER A 74 19.92 -3.57 0.13
N ASN A 75 18.72 -3.16 0.57
CA ASN A 75 18.06 -3.74 1.75
C ASN A 75 16.55 -3.96 1.59
N LEU A 76 15.93 -3.53 0.49
CA LEU A 76 14.52 -3.75 0.18
C LEU A 76 14.34 -4.46 -1.16
N SER A 77 13.23 -5.19 -1.28
CA SER A 77 12.86 -5.81 -2.56
C SER A 77 12.52 -4.75 -3.62
N ALA A 78 12.79 -5.05 -4.89
CA ALA A 78 12.40 -4.20 -6.02
C ALA A 78 10.89 -3.89 -6.04
N SER A 79 10.04 -4.82 -5.60
CA SER A 79 8.59 -4.59 -5.47
C SER A 79 8.28 -3.52 -4.41
N THR A 80 9.03 -3.49 -3.30
CA THR A 80 8.89 -2.47 -2.27
C THR A 80 9.33 -1.11 -2.80
N VAL A 81 10.48 -1.03 -3.48
CA VAL A 81 10.98 0.22 -4.06
C VAL A 81 10.04 0.75 -5.14
N THR A 82 9.44 -0.12 -5.96
CA THR A 82 8.38 0.25 -6.92
C THR A 82 7.19 0.92 -6.22
N LYS A 83 6.77 0.44 -5.04
CA LYS A 83 5.70 1.09 -4.26
C LYS A 83 6.14 2.44 -3.70
N HIS A 84 7.42 2.64 -3.39
CA HIS A 84 7.94 3.96 -3.01
C HIS A 84 7.85 4.91 -4.21
N HIS A 85 8.31 4.47 -5.38
CA HIS A 85 8.25 5.22 -6.63
C HIS A 85 6.82 5.69 -6.94
N HIS A 86 5.82 4.79 -6.95
CA HIS A 86 4.44 5.19 -7.21
C HIS A 86 3.93 6.24 -6.21
N LEU A 87 4.26 6.10 -4.92
CA LEU A 87 3.83 7.07 -3.91
C LEU A 87 4.49 8.45 -4.08
N ILE A 88 5.76 8.48 -4.51
CA ILE A 88 6.47 9.72 -4.87
C ILE A 88 5.82 10.36 -6.11
N VAL A 89 5.53 9.57 -7.14
CA VAL A 89 4.86 10.03 -8.37
C VAL A 89 3.48 10.59 -8.07
N ASP A 90 2.68 9.95 -7.22
CA ASP A 90 1.36 10.44 -6.81
C ASP A 90 1.48 11.80 -6.10
N CYS A 91 2.41 11.92 -5.15
CA CYS A 91 2.66 13.15 -4.41
C CYS A 91 3.07 14.30 -5.34
N LEU A 92 4.03 14.07 -6.24
CA LEU A 92 4.50 15.07 -7.19
C LEU A 92 3.43 15.42 -8.23
N SER A 93 2.57 14.47 -8.61
CA SER A 93 1.43 14.75 -9.49
C SER A 93 0.46 15.72 -8.86
N ASP A 94 0.17 15.58 -7.56
CA ASP A 94 -0.66 16.54 -6.84
C ASP A 94 0.06 17.87 -6.63
N ALA A 95 1.37 17.87 -6.39
CA ALA A 95 2.16 19.10 -6.33
C ALA A 95 2.11 19.91 -7.64
N VAL A 96 2.13 19.24 -8.80
CA VAL A 96 1.91 19.88 -10.11
C VAL A 96 0.50 20.44 -10.22
N LYS A 97 -0.54 19.67 -9.88
CA LYS A 97 -1.94 20.15 -9.90
C LYS A 97 -2.16 21.37 -9.00
N TRP A 98 -1.39 21.48 -7.92
CA TRP A 98 -1.44 22.60 -6.98
C TRP A 98 -0.50 23.75 -7.35
N ASN A 99 0.13 23.70 -8.53
CA ASN A 99 1.07 24.69 -9.04
C ASN A 99 2.26 24.96 -8.09
N LEU A 100 2.70 23.96 -7.32
CA LEU A 100 3.87 24.05 -6.44
C LEU A 100 5.17 23.75 -7.19
N VAL A 101 5.09 22.86 -8.18
CA VAL A 101 6.19 22.52 -9.08
C VAL A 101 5.67 22.52 -10.51
N THR A 102 6.56 22.80 -11.47
CA THR A 102 6.19 22.90 -12.89
C THR A 102 6.05 21.56 -13.57
N ARG A 103 6.70 20.51 -13.03
CA ARG A 103 6.68 19.16 -13.60
C ARG A 103 6.84 18.10 -12.52
N ASN A 104 6.33 16.90 -12.80
CA ASN A 104 6.54 15.73 -11.96
C ASN A 104 7.82 15.01 -12.42
N VAL A 105 8.90 15.14 -11.64
CA VAL A 105 10.18 14.48 -11.95
C VAL A 105 10.15 12.96 -11.77
N GLY A 106 9.18 12.42 -11.02
CA GLY A 106 9.01 10.99 -10.83
C GLY A 106 8.64 10.26 -12.11
N ILE A 107 7.85 10.88 -13.00
CA ILE A 107 7.44 10.26 -14.27
C ILE A 107 8.63 10.09 -15.24
N ALA A 108 9.68 10.87 -15.06
CA ALA A 108 10.88 10.80 -15.89
C ALA A 108 11.84 9.65 -15.50
N VAL A 109 11.54 8.90 -14.43
CA VAL A 109 12.38 7.81 -13.93
C VAL A 109 11.58 6.52 -13.94
N GLU A 110 12.16 5.46 -14.50
CA GLU A 110 11.54 4.14 -14.47
C GLU A 110 11.79 3.46 -13.10
N PRO A 111 10.77 2.85 -12.47
CA PRO A 111 10.97 2.11 -11.23
C PRO A 111 11.82 0.84 -11.47
N PRO A 112 12.49 0.31 -10.42
CA PRO A 112 13.20 -0.95 -10.51
C PRO A 112 12.29 -2.10 -10.97
N ARG A 113 12.77 -2.93 -11.90
CA ARG A 113 12.01 -4.10 -12.36
C ARG A 113 11.93 -5.15 -11.26
N ALA A 114 10.73 -5.34 -10.72
CA ALA A 114 10.48 -6.44 -9.80
C ALA A 114 10.34 -7.76 -10.57
N PRO A 115 11.13 -8.80 -10.25
CA PRO A 115 10.92 -10.12 -10.85
C PRO A 115 9.54 -10.64 -10.43
N LYS A 116 8.83 -11.27 -11.37
CA LYS A 116 7.59 -11.98 -11.06
C LYS A 116 7.95 -13.20 -10.22
N LYS A 117 7.52 -13.21 -8.96
CA LYS A 117 7.61 -14.40 -8.12
C LYS A 117 6.42 -15.29 -8.46
N GLU A 118 6.70 -16.47 -9.01
CA GLU A 118 5.66 -17.48 -9.17
C GLU A 118 5.23 -17.99 -7.79
N MET A 119 3.93 -17.98 -7.55
CA MET A 119 3.34 -18.54 -6.36
C MET A 119 2.97 -19.99 -6.65
N ARG A 120 3.65 -20.93 -5.98
CA ARG A 120 3.29 -22.34 -6.06
C ARG A 120 2.01 -22.58 -5.26
N ALA A 121 0.95 -23.01 -5.95
CA ALA A 121 -0.24 -23.54 -5.31
C ALA A 121 -0.01 -25.00 -4.85
N LEU A 122 -0.70 -25.42 -3.80
CA LEU A 122 -0.75 -26.82 -3.41
C LEU A 122 -1.52 -27.61 -4.47
N SER A 123 -1.01 -28.78 -4.85
CA SER A 123 -1.78 -29.73 -5.65
C SER A 123 -2.92 -30.33 -4.82
N VAL A 124 -3.91 -30.94 -5.46
CA VAL A 124 -5.07 -31.57 -4.79
C VAL A 124 -4.60 -32.57 -3.72
N SER A 125 -3.65 -33.45 -4.05
CA SER A 125 -3.12 -34.44 -3.11
C SER A 125 -2.36 -33.81 -1.94
N GLU A 126 -1.64 -32.71 -2.18
CA GLU A 126 -0.96 -31.95 -1.13
C GLU A 126 -1.94 -31.23 -0.22
N THR A 127 -3.02 -30.68 -0.77
CA THR A 127 -4.10 -30.04 -0.01
C THR A 127 -4.79 -31.03 0.92
N HIS A 128 -5.14 -32.22 0.44
CA HIS A 128 -5.71 -33.28 1.29
C HIS A 128 -4.73 -33.68 2.40
N ARG A 129 -3.48 -33.98 2.04
CA ARG A 129 -2.45 -34.34 3.04
C ARG A 129 -2.24 -33.23 4.07
N PHE A 130 -2.27 -31.96 3.65
CA PHE A 130 -2.16 -30.84 4.57
C PHE A 130 -3.34 -30.79 5.54
N LEU A 131 -4.57 -30.85 5.03
CA LEU A 131 -5.77 -30.82 5.86
C LEU A 131 -5.86 -32.01 6.82
N ASP A 132 -5.45 -33.21 6.40
CA ASP A 132 -5.45 -34.41 7.25
C ASP A 132 -4.49 -34.28 8.45
N THR A 133 -3.44 -33.46 8.32
CA THR A 133 -2.52 -33.19 9.45
C THR A 133 -3.06 -32.15 10.44
N CYS A 134 -4.07 -31.37 10.05
CA CYS A 134 -4.66 -30.34 10.89
C CYS A 134 -5.82 -30.91 11.71
N THR A 135 -5.51 -31.62 12.79
CA THR A 135 -6.52 -32.27 13.64
C THR A 135 -7.01 -31.42 14.81
N THR A 136 -6.29 -30.34 15.15
CA THR A 136 -6.57 -29.53 16.34
C THR A 136 -7.51 -28.36 16.03
N GLU A 137 -8.53 -28.17 16.88
CA GLU A 137 -9.38 -26.99 16.82
C GLU A 137 -8.71 -25.80 17.53
N PRO A 138 -8.93 -24.55 17.05
CA PRO A 138 -9.81 -24.16 15.94
C PRO A 138 -9.14 -24.22 14.55
N TRP A 139 -7.87 -24.63 14.46
CA TRP A 139 -7.08 -24.55 13.23
C TRP A 139 -7.63 -25.44 12.12
N ARG A 140 -8.13 -26.63 12.47
CA ARG A 140 -8.82 -27.52 11.54
C ARG A 140 -9.98 -26.80 10.86
N THR A 141 -10.92 -26.26 11.63
CA THR A 141 -12.06 -25.53 11.09
C THR A 141 -11.62 -24.33 10.25
N ILE A 142 -10.69 -23.52 10.75
CA ILE A 142 -10.19 -22.32 10.06
C ILE A 142 -9.58 -22.67 8.69
N LEU A 143 -8.69 -23.67 8.65
CA LEU A 143 -7.96 -24.03 7.43
C LEU A 143 -8.88 -24.73 6.43
N HIS A 144 -9.79 -25.59 6.88
CA HIS A 144 -10.82 -26.16 6.02
C HIS A 144 -11.68 -25.07 5.38
N THR A 145 -12.17 -24.11 6.16
CA THR A 145 -12.99 -23.02 5.62
C THR A 145 -12.20 -22.20 4.60
N LEU A 146 -10.96 -21.80 4.89
CA LEU A 146 -10.13 -21.02 3.97
C LEU A 146 -9.87 -21.77 2.64
N ILE A 147 -9.56 -23.05 2.70
CA ILE A 147 -9.23 -23.85 1.51
C ILE A 147 -10.47 -24.12 0.65
N TRP A 148 -11.57 -24.54 1.28
CA TRP A 148 -12.76 -24.96 0.52
C TRP A 148 -13.61 -23.80 0.03
N THR A 149 -13.58 -22.65 0.71
CA THR A 149 -14.37 -21.47 0.30
C THR A 149 -13.55 -20.42 -0.44
N GLY A 150 -12.22 -20.46 -0.32
CA GLY A 150 -11.32 -19.49 -0.95
C GLY A 150 -11.41 -18.06 -0.41
N ILE A 151 -12.13 -17.84 0.69
CA ILE A 151 -12.27 -16.51 1.30
C ILE A 151 -10.93 -16.01 1.84
N ARG A 152 -10.76 -14.68 1.88
CA ARG A 152 -9.54 -14.08 2.40
C ARG A 152 -9.48 -14.25 3.91
N ARG A 153 -8.27 -14.38 4.47
CA ARG A 153 -8.07 -14.46 5.93
C ARG A 153 -8.77 -13.34 6.71
N SER A 154 -8.75 -12.10 6.19
CA SER A 154 -9.44 -10.98 6.84
C SER A 154 -10.95 -11.12 6.83
N GLU A 155 -11.51 -11.74 5.80
CA GLU A 155 -12.95 -11.99 5.66
C GLU A 155 -13.39 -13.08 6.65
N LEU A 156 -12.65 -14.19 6.74
CA LEU A 156 -12.87 -15.23 7.75
C LEU A 156 -12.87 -14.63 9.17
N LEU A 157 -11.87 -13.81 9.49
CA LEU A 157 -11.76 -13.17 10.80
C LEU A 157 -12.85 -12.11 11.07
N GLY A 158 -13.55 -11.65 10.02
CA GLY A 158 -14.65 -10.71 10.12
C GLY A 158 -16.04 -11.35 10.22
N LEU A 159 -16.13 -12.68 10.08
CA LEU A 159 -17.38 -13.43 10.18
C LEU A 159 -18.01 -13.29 11.56
N GLN A 160 -19.33 -13.20 11.58
CA GLN A 160 -20.18 -13.25 12.76
C GLN A 160 -21.23 -14.36 12.59
N TRP A 161 -21.84 -14.80 13.69
CA TRP A 161 -22.87 -15.84 13.65
C TRP A 161 -24.04 -15.52 12.70
N ASN A 162 -24.44 -14.25 12.63
CA ASN A 162 -25.52 -13.79 11.74
C ASN A 162 -25.14 -13.79 10.25
N ASP A 163 -23.89 -14.11 9.91
CA ASP A 163 -23.45 -14.25 8.53
C ASP A 163 -23.54 -15.70 8.02
N LEU A 164 -23.88 -16.64 8.91
CA LEU A 164 -23.95 -18.08 8.62
C LEU A 164 -25.40 -18.56 8.69
N ASP A 165 -25.86 -19.15 7.59
CA ASP A 165 -27.10 -19.92 7.55
C ASP A 165 -26.71 -21.39 7.33
N LEU A 166 -26.71 -22.16 8.41
CA LEU A 166 -26.29 -23.56 8.38
C LEU A 166 -27.37 -24.48 7.79
N ASP A 167 -28.63 -24.06 7.80
CA ASP A 167 -29.74 -24.80 7.21
C ASP A 167 -29.68 -24.74 5.68
N MET A 168 -29.33 -23.57 5.14
CA MET A 168 -29.11 -23.35 3.71
C MET A 168 -27.65 -23.56 3.27
N ALA A 169 -26.76 -23.92 4.19
CA ALA A 169 -25.31 -24.00 3.96
C ALA A 169 -24.71 -22.76 3.28
N LEU A 170 -25.17 -21.57 3.68
CA LEU A 170 -24.77 -20.29 3.12
C LEU A 170 -23.87 -19.50 4.09
N MET A 171 -22.80 -18.91 3.57
CA MET A 171 -21.93 -18.00 4.29
C MET A 171 -21.85 -16.66 3.56
N THR A 172 -22.25 -15.57 4.22
CA THR A 172 -22.28 -14.23 3.62
C THR A 172 -21.08 -13.40 4.07
N ILE A 173 -20.19 -13.04 3.14
CA ILE A 173 -19.02 -12.20 3.47
C ILE A 173 -19.41 -10.71 3.49
N ARG A 174 -19.66 -10.18 4.69
CA ARG A 174 -20.09 -8.77 4.86
C ARG A 174 -18.97 -7.80 5.23
N ARG A 175 -17.89 -8.30 5.82
CA ARG A 175 -16.83 -7.46 6.40
C ARG A 175 -15.50 -8.18 6.44
N SER A 176 -14.44 -7.41 6.54
CA SER A 176 -13.07 -7.87 6.79
C SER A 176 -12.57 -7.30 8.11
N LEU A 177 -11.92 -8.12 8.94
CA LEU A 177 -11.21 -7.66 10.12
C LEU A 177 -9.78 -7.23 9.75
N VAL A 178 -9.42 -6.01 10.15
CA VAL A 178 -8.13 -5.39 9.83
C VAL A 178 -7.47 -4.91 11.11
N ARG A 179 -6.19 -5.24 11.28
CA ARG A 179 -5.37 -4.72 12.38
C ARG A 179 -4.61 -3.48 11.93
N LEU A 180 -4.80 -2.37 12.63
CA LEU A 180 -4.07 -1.12 12.42
C LEU A 180 -2.73 -1.12 13.17
N GLN A 181 -1.83 -0.20 12.82
CA GLN A 181 -0.51 -0.09 13.43
C GLN A 181 -0.54 0.16 14.94
N ASN A 182 -1.52 0.93 15.41
CA ASN A 182 -1.73 1.20 16.84
C ASN A 182 -2.23 -0.04 17.62
N GLY A 183 -2.37 -1.19 16.95
CA GLY A 183 -2.80 -2.45 17.56
C GLY A 183 -4.31 -2.63 17.61
N THR A 184 -5.11 -1.65 17.20
CA THR A 184 -6.56 -1.78 17.21
C THR A 184 -7.05 -2.62 16.03
N TYR A 185 -8.18 -3.30 16.23
CA TYR A 185 -8.89 -4.01 15.19
C TYR A 185 -10.09 -3.20 14.74
N VAL A 186 -10.24 -3.04 13.43
CA VAL A 186 -11.38 -2.36 12.81
C VAL A 186 -12.02 -3.30 11.79
N THR A 187 -13.32 -3.16 11.62
CA THR A 187 -14.03 -3.81 10.52
C THR A 187 -14.06 -2.87 9.32
N ASP A 188 -13.98 -3.47 8.15
CA ASP A 188 -13.93 -2.76 6.89
C ASP A 188 -14.81 -3.49 5.88
N GLU A 189 -15.38 -2.77 4.92
CA GLU A 189 -16.16 -3.40 3.85
C GLU A 189 -15.22 -4.20 2.94
N PRO A 190 -15.62 -5.37 2.43
CA PRO A 190 -14.82 -6.14 1.49
C PRO A 190 -14.38 -5.25 0.32
N LYS A 191 -13.14 -5.45 -0.16
CA LYS A 191 -12.59 -4.64 -1.25
C LYS A 191 -13.28 -4.89 -2.60
N THR A 192 -14.07 -5.95 -2.70
CA THR A 192 -14.79 -6.36 -3.91
C THR A 192 -16.26 -6.58 -3.55
N SER A 193 -17.17 -5.98 -4.32
CA SER A 193 -18.62 -6.26 -4.25
C SER A 193 -18.98 -7.62 -4.85
N SER A 194 -18.09 -8.20 -5.66
CA SER A 194 -18.22 -9.56 -6.19
C SER A 194 -17.82 -10.56 -5.10
N GLY A 195 -18.81 -11.03 -4.34
CA GLY A 195 -18.72 -12.27 -3.59
C GLY A 195 -18.68 -13.45 -4.56
N ALA A 196 -17.89 -14.46 -4.21
CA ALA A 196 -17.92 -15.78 -4.84
C ALA A 196 -19.30 -16.45 -4.63
#